data_AF-A0A1Z7LZ29-F1
#
_entry.id   AF-A0A1Z7LZ29-F1
#
_cell.length_a   1.000
_cell.length_b   1.000
_cell.length_c   1.000
_cell.angle_alpha   90.00
_cell.angle_beta   90.00
_cell.angle_gamma   90.00
#
_symmetry.space_group_name_H-M   'P 1'
#
loop_
_entity.id
_entity.type
_entity.pdbx_description
1 polymer ?
#
loop_
_entity_poly.entity_id
_entity_poly.type
_entity_poly.pdbx_seq_one_letter_code
_entity_poly.pdbx_strand_id
1 'polypeptide(L)'
;MKKSKAYRNMKIHETSGYNYKATPAIVLKGQWLRELGFDIGGYISVSCENGRIVITPDAEWTALKEAEESFIEKETKLLQKRLASEKKKLHAQFVAERMKQYGDDEKKEA
;
A
#
# COMPACT_ATOMS: atom_id res chain seq x y z
N MET A 1 0.80 -25.69 27.77
CA MET A 1 1.72 -24.97 26.86
C MET A 1 2.18 -25.93 25.77
N LYS A 2 1.81 -25.69 24.51
CA LYS A 2 2.28 -26.53 23.39
C LYS A 2 3.77 -26.30 23.20
N LYS A 3 4.56 -27.36 23.21
CA LYS A 3 6.00 -27.28 22.88
C LYS A 3 6.12 -26.91 21.40
N SER A 4 6.68 -25.74 21.11
CA SER A 4 7.08 -25.40 19.75
C SER A 4 8.19 -26.36 19.31
N LYS A 5 8.08 -26.92 18.09
CA LYS A 5 9.15 -27.74 17.54
C LYS A 5 10.33 -26.83 17.20
N ALA A 6 11.50 -27.09 17.77
CA ALA A 6 12.71 -26.34 17.50
C ALA A 6 13.18 -26.47 16.04
N TYR A 7 12.88 -27.60 15.39
CA TYR A 7 13.28 -27.87 14.00
C TYR A 7 12.11 -28.44 13.18
N ARG A 8 12.02 -28.00 11.93
CA ARG A 8 11.08 -28.51 10.93
C ARG A 8 11.85 -28.80 9.65
N ASN A 9 11.85 -30.05 9.22
CA ASN A 9 12.40 -30.43 7.92
C ASN A 9 11.37 -30.05 6.85
N MET A 10 11.79 -29.25 5.88
CA MET A 10 10.93 -28.77 4.79
C MET A 10 11.59 -29.06 3.46
N LYS A 11 10.75 -29.27 2.43
CA LYS A 11 11.22 -29.49 1.07
C LYS A 11 11.34 -28.14 0.37
N ILE A 12 12.41 -27.96 -0.39
CA ILE A 12 12.52 -26.83 -1.33
C ILE A 12 11.58 -27.12 -2.50
N HIS A 13 10.73 -26.14 -2.79
CA HIS A 13 9.81 -26.21 -3.91
C HIS A 13 10.39 -25.48 -5.11
N GLU A 14 9.95 -25.86 -6.30
CA GLU A 14 10.17 -25.07 -7.50
C GLU A 14 9.05 -24.04 -7.63
N THR A 15 9.38 -22.83 -8.05
CA THR A 15 8.42 -21.81 -8.45
C THR A 15 8.88 -21.19 -9.76
N SER A 16 7.93 -20.86 -10.63
CA SER A 16 8.21 -20.17 -11.88
C SER A 16 8.74 -18.76 -11.57
N GLY A 17 10.02 -18.53 -11.81
CA GLY A 17 10.64 -17.21 -11.70
C GLY A 17 10.52 -16.40 -12.99
N TYR A 18 11.31 -15.32 -13.07
CA TYR A 18 11.41 -14.48 -14.26
C TYR A 18 11.78 -15.31 -15.49
N ASN A 19 11.10 -15.08 -16.63
CA ASN A 19 11.23 -15.87 -17.86
C ASN A 19 10.89 -17.37 -17.71
N TYR A 20 9.97 -17.75 -16.81
CA TYR A 20 9.53 -19.14 -16.59
C TYR A 20 10.67 -20.10 -16.19
N LYS A 21 11.74 -19.57 -15.61
CA LYS A 21 12.85 -20.39 -15.10
C LYS A 21 12.48 -20.98 -13.75
N ALA A 22 12.73 -22.28 -13.62
CA ALA A 22 12.65 -23.01 -12.36
C ALA A 22 13.51 -22.32 -11.30
N THR A 23 12.87 -21.72 -10.29
CA THR A 23 13.56 -21.01 -9.20
C THR A 23 13.28 -21.71 -7.87
N PRO A 24 14.30 -21.94 -7.02
CA PRO A 24 14.10 -22.56 -5.71
C PRO A 24 13.29 -21.64 -4.79
N ALA A 25 12.30 -22.19 -4.11
CA ALA A 25 11.40 -21.49 -3.20
C ALA A 25 11.26 -22.23 -1.86
N ILE A 26 11.33 -21.48 -0.77
CA ILE A 26 11.08 -21.97 0.59
C ILE A 26 9.69 -21.49 1.00
N VAL A 27 8.80 -22.42 1.34
CA VAL A 27 7.40 -22.12 1.67
C VAL A 27 7.17 -22.32 3.16
N LEU A 28 7.23 -21.25 3.96
CA LEU A 28 6.92 -21.27 5.38
C LEU A 28 5.42 -21.02 5.60
N LYS A 29 4.69 -22.01 6.13
CA LYS A 29 3.25 -21.91 6.39
C LYS A 29 2.87 -22.54 7.72
N GLY A 30 1.88 -21.96 8.41
CA GLY A 30 1.21 -22.53 9.58
C GLY A 30 1.06 -21.56 10.75
N GLN A 31 0.18 -21.91 11.70
CA GLN A 31 -0.13 -21.10 12.88
C GLN A 31 1.08 -20.84 13.80
N TRP A 32 2.09 -21.70 13.75
CA TRP A 32 3.33 -21.56 14.52
C TRP A 32 4.17 -20.33 14.13
N LEU A 33 3.96 -19.75 12.94
CA LEU A 33 4.58 -18.50 12.55
C LEU A 33 4.06 -17.34 13.42
N ARG A 34 2.75 -17.34 13.68
CA ARG A 34 2.11 -16.34 14.55
C ARG A 34 2.61 -16.42 15.99
N GLU A 35 2.86 -17.64 16.48
CA GLU A 35 3.44 -17.87 17.81
C GLU A 35 4.87 -17.29 17.93
N LEU A 36 5.57 -17.11 16.81
CA LEU A 36 6.92 -16.52 16.75
C LEU A 36 6.92 -15.01 16.43
N GLY A 37 5.74 -14.38 16.35
CA GLY A 37 5.61 -12.95 16.04
C GLY A 37 5.61 -12.61 14.55
N PHE A 38 5.46 -13.61 13.67
CA PHE A 38 5.20 -13.37 12.24
C PHE A 38 3.69 -13.23 12.03
N ASP A 39 3.18 -12.01 12.20
CA ASP A 39 1.79 -11.68 11.92
C ASP A 39 1.55 -11.33 10.44
N ILE A 40 0.31 -11.50 10.00
CA ILE A 40 -0.11 -11.19 8.64
C ILE A 40 -0.06 -9.67 8.44
N GLY A 41 0.59 -9.22 7.38
CA GLY A 41 0.80 -7.79 7.11
C GLY A 41 2.02 -7.21 7.80
N GLY A 42 2.69 -7.97 8.68
CA GLY A 42 3.98 -7.58 9.24
C GLY A 42 5.12 -7.69 8.23
N TYR A 43 6.14 -6.85 8.41
CA TYR A 43 7.36 -6.91 7.62
C TYR A 43 8.37 -7.88 8.24
N ILE A 44 9.23 -8.45 7.39
CA ILE A 44 10.30 -9.34 7.81
C ILE A 44 11.62 -8.86 7.23
N SER A 45 12.69 -9.04 8.01
CA SER A 45 14.06 -8.87 7.56
C SER A 45 14.68 -10.22 7.30
N VAL A 46 15.35 -10.36 6.14
CA VAL A 46 16.00 -11.60 5.71
C VAL A 46 17.49 -11.31 5.49
N SER A 47 18.35 -11.88 6.33
CA SER A 47 19.80 -11.83 6.13
C SER A 47 20.33 -13.16 5.59
N CYS A 48 21.27 -13.05 4.64
CA CYS A 48 21.94 -14.18 4.01
C CYS A 48 23.40 -14.19 4.43
N GLU A 49 23.75 -15.01 5.41
CA GLU A 49 25.09 -15.05 6.00
C GLU A 49 25.65 -16.48 6.00
N ASN A 50 26.83 -16.68 5.40
CA ASN A 50 27.56 -17.97 5.44
C ASN A 50 26.71 -19.18 5.00
N GLY A 51 25.89 -19.01 3.96
CA GLY A 51 24.98 -20.06 3.46
C GLY A 51 23.77 -20.34 4.34
N ARG A 52 23.49 -19.47 5.32
CA ARG A 52 22.29 -19.52 6.17
C ARG A 52 21.39 -18.34 5.85
N ILE A 53 20.09 -18.58 6.00
CA ILE A 53 19.05 -17.56 5.90
C ILE A 53 18.51 -17.33 7.31
N VAL A 54 18.62 -16.12 7.82
CA VAL A 54 18.02 -15.70 9.10
C VAL A 54 16.84 -14.81 8.79
N ILE A 55 15.66 -15.20 9.27
CA ILE A 55 14.41 -14.46 9.07
C ILE A 55 13.98 -13.93 10.43
N THR A 56 13.84 -12.61 10.53
CA THR A 56 13.47 -11.92 11.78
C THR A 56 12.26 -11.03 11.52
N PRO A 57 11.24 -11.02 12.41
CA PRO A 57 10.15 -10.07 12.29
C PRO A 57 10.68 -8.64 12.47
N ASP A 58 10.26 -7.74 11.59
CA ASP A 58 10.74 -6.37 11.57
C ASP A 58 9.63 -5.42 12.04
N ALA A 59 9.55 -5.27 13.37
CA ALA A 59 8.57 -4.42 14.01
C ALA A 59 8.80 -2.92 13.71
N GLU A 60 10.06 -2.51 13.53
CA GLU A 60 10.42 -1.12 13.23
C GLU A 60 9.95 -0.72 11.83
N TRP A 61 10.21 -1.57 10.83
CA TRP A 61 9.72 -1.34 9.48
C TRP A 61 8.20 -1.37 9.38
N THR A 62 7.56 -2.25 10.17
CA THR A 62 6.09 -2.30 10.26
C THR A 62 5.53 -0.99 10.80
N ALA A 63 6.05 -0.51 11.93
CA ALA A 63 5.62 0.75 12.52
C ALA A 63 5.90 1.97 11.62
N LEU A 64 7.03 1.97 10.91
CA LEU A 64 7.37 3.03 9.97
C LEU A 64 6.36 3.10 8.82
N LYS A 65 5.96 1.94 8.27
CA LYS A 65 4.99 1.88 7.18
C LYS A 65 3.60 2.27 7.62
N GLU A 66 3.15 1.83 8.78
CA GLU A 66 1.87 2.28 9.36
C GLU A 66 1.85 3.80 9.60
N ALA A 67 2.96 4.36 10.10
CA ALA A 67 3.09 5.79 10.29
C ALA A 67 3.04 6.56 8.95
N GLU A 68 3.76 6.08 7.93
CA GLU A 68 3.77 6.62 6.57
C GLU A 68 2.35 6.61 5.95
N GLU A 69 1.64 5.48 6.05
CA GLU A 69 0.27 5.35 5.55
C GLU A 69 -0.69 6.31 6.26
N SER A 70 -0.59 6.42 7.59
CA SER A 70 -1.42 7.35 8.37
C SER A 70 -1.16 8.82 8.02
N PHE A 71 0.08 9.14 7.63
CA PHE A 71 0.46 10.47 7.18
C PHE A 71 -0.10 10.76 5.79
N ILE A 72 0.09 9.83 4.86
CA ILE A 72 -0.43 9.91 3.49
C ILE A 72 -1.95 10.09 3.49
N GLU A 73 -2.68 9.34 4.33
CA GLU A 73 -4.14 9.46 4.44
C GLU A 73 -4.58 10.86 4.89
N LYS A 74 -3.90 11.44 5.88
CA LYS A 74 -4.21 12.79 6.39
C LYS A 74 -3.98 13.84 5.31
N GLU A 75 -2.83 13.79 4.64
CA GLU A 75 -2.46 14.74 3.59
C GLU A 75 -3.40 14.64 2.38
N THR A 76 -3.70 13.42 1.92
CA THR A 76 -4.60 13.19 0.78
C THR A 76 -6.02 13.71 1.08
N LYS A 77 -6.52 13.54 2.30
CA LYS A 77 -7.81 14.08 2.74
C LYS A 77 -7.83 15.61 2.74
N LEU A 78 -6.76 16.27 3.18
CA LEU A 78 -6.64 17.73 3.13
C LEU A 78 -6.59 18.24 1.69
N LEU A 79 -5.81 17.58 0.84
CA LEU A 79 -5.67 17.93 -0.56
C LEU A 79 -7.00 17.78 -1.32
N GLN A 80 -7.74 16.70 -1.06
CA GLN A 80 -9.08 16.48 -1.63
C GLN A 80 -10.07 17.59 -1.24
N LYS A 81 -10.05 18.05 0.02
CA LYS A 81 -10.89 19.17 0.46
C LYS A 81 -10.56 20.46 -0.27
N ARG A 82 -9.27 20.77 -0.42
CA ARG A 82 -8.81 21.95 -1.17
C ARG A 82 -9.26 21.86 -2.63
N LEU A 83 -8.99 20.74 -3.29
CA LEU A 83 -9.38 20.49 -4.68
C LEU A 83 -10.90 20.65 -4.88
N ALA A 84 -11.72 20.16 -3.95
CA ALA A 84 -13.17 20.30 -4.02
C ALA A 84 -13.62 21.78 -3.94
N SER A 85 -12.97 22.59 -3.10
CA SER A 85 -13.26 24.01 -3.00
C SER A 85 -12.85 24.78 -4.26
N GLU A 86 -11.70 24.44 -4.86
CA GLU A 86 -11.21 25.05 -6.10
C GLU A 86 -12.11 24.69 -7.27
N LYS A 87 -12.50 23.42 -7.40
CA LYS A 87 -13.47 22.97 -8.41
C LYS A 87 -14.80 23.73 -8.32
N LYS A 88 -15.32 23.97 -7.11
CA LYS A 88 -16.55 24.75 -6.91
C LYS A 88 -16.40 26.20 -7.36
N LYS A 89 -15.28 26.85 -7.02
CA LYS A 89 -15.00 28.23 -7.43
C LYS A 89 -14.88 28.35 -8.94
N LEU A 90 -14.12 27.45 -9.56
CA LEU A 90 -13.96 27.40 -11.01
C LEU A 90 -15.29 27.15 -11.72
N HIS A 91 -16.10 26.22 -11.21
CA HIS A 91 -17.43 25.96 -11.74
C HIS A 91 -18.35 27.18 -11.67
N ALA A 92 -18.36 27.89 -10.53
CA ALA A 92 -19.16 29.11 -10.38
C ALA A 92 -18.72 30.22 -11.35
N GLN A 93 -17.41 30.40 -11.55
CA GLN A 93 -16.87 31.34 -12.53
C GLN A 93 -17.30 30.97 -13.96
N PHE A 94 -17.16 29.70 -14.33
CA PHE A 94 -17.55 29.21 -15.66
C PHE A 94 -19.05 29.41 -15.94
N VAL A 95 -19.91 29.12 -14.94
CA VAL A 95 -21.36 29.36 -15.06
C VAL A 95 -21.65 30.85 -15.23
N ALA A 96 -21.01 31.73 -14.44
CA ALA A 96 -21.22 33.17 -14.55
C ALA A 96 -20.78 33.74 -15.92
N GLU A 97 -19.67 33.24 -16.47
CA GLU A 97 -19.20 33.61 -17.81
C GLU A 97 -20.18 33.17 -18.90
N ARG A 98 -20.66 31.93 -18.83
CA ARG A 98 -21.68 31.41 -19.76
C ARG A 98 -22.99 32.19 -19.69
N MET A 99 -23.47 32.50 -18.49
CA MET A 99 -24.73 33.24 -18.32
C MET A 99 -24.65 34.67 -18.87
N LYS A 100 -23.48 35.32 -18.78
CA LYS A 100 -23.26 36.63 -19.42
C LYS A 100 -23.32 36.53 -20.94
N GLN A 101 -22.67 35.51 -21.51
CA GLN A 101 -22.69 35.29 -22.96
C GLN A 101 -24.12 35.14 -23.50
N TYR A 102 -24.97 34.32 -22.86
CA TYR A 102 -26.37 34.16 -23.29
C TYR A 102 -27.22 35.43 -23.13
N GLY A 103 -26.99 36.22 -22.07
CA GLY A 103 -27.71 37.48 -21.85
C GLY A 103 -27.30 38.62 -22.80
N ASP A 104 -26.10 38.55 -23.38
CA ASP A 104 -25.65 39.50 -24.40
C ASP A 104 -26.13 39.12 -25.81
N ASP A 105 -26.36 37.82 -26.07
CA ASP A 105 -26.96 37.34 -27.33
C ASP A 105 -28.47 37.68 -27.42
N GLU A 106 -29.24 37.56 -26.32
CA GLU A 106 -30.66 38.00 -26.27
C GLU A 106 -30.85 39.52 -26.50
N LYS A 107 -29.83 40.34 -26.21
CA LYS A 107 -29.88 41.79 -26.43
C LYS A 107 -29.46 42.23 -27.83
N LYS A 108 -28.92 41.32 -28.65
CA LYS A 108 -28.60 41.58 -30.06
C LYS A 108 -29.74 41.24 -31.01
N GLU A 109 -30.74 40.47 -30.56
CA GLU A 109 -31.92 40.08 -31.35
C GLU A 109 -33.18 40.92 -31.06
N ALA A 110 -33.08 41.96 -30.21
CA ALA A 110 -34.12 42.97 -29.96
C ALA A 110 -33.73 44.34 -30.54
#